data_AF-A0A1Q5U4M3-F1
#
_entry.id   AF-A0A1Q5U4M3-F1
#
_cell.length_a   1.000
_cell.length_b   1.000
_cell.length_c   1.000
_cell.angle_alpha   90.00
_cell.angle_beta   90.00
_cell.angle_gamma   90.00
#
_symmetry.space_group_name_H-M   'P 1'
#
loop_
_entity.id
_entity.type
_entity.pdbx_description
1 polymer ?
#
loop_
_entity_poly.entity_id
_entity_poly.type
_entity_poly.pdbx_seq_one_letter_code
_entity_poly.pdbx_strand_id
1 'polypeptide(L)'
;MASFRHGQKQSEHHDNGNHPEGENNRLLPLGLALVELSLGKPVRTLLNPGDDEGEDILVTKVRTVSRLVRMVYMESGTNYAEALNNCLSWSGPCLEKNFEEKVFKNMVSPLLKDLVNFEGLA
;
A
#
# COMPACT_ATOMS: atom_id res chain seq x y z
N MET A 1 35.40 -21.75 -53.63
CA MET A 1 36.32 -22.25 -52.59
C MET A 1 36.25 -21.29 -51.41
N ALA A 2 35.99 -21.84 -50.22
CA ALA A 2 36.28 -21.43 -48.82
C ALA A 2 36.67 -19.95 -48.52
N SER A 3 36.41 -19.35 -47.36
CA SER A 3 35.76 -19.68 -46.09
C SER A 3 36.16 -18.52 -45.18
N PHE A 4 35.24 -17.86 -44.47
CA PHE A 4 35.55 -17.30 -43.14
C PHE A 4 34.30 -17.35 -42.27
N ARG A 5 34.25 -18.37 -41.41
CA ARG A 5 33.47 -18.40 -40.17
C ARG A 5 34.35 -17.86 -39.04
N HIS A 6 33.76 -17.07 -38.14
CA HIS A 6 34.02 -16.88 -36.69
C HIS A 6 33.65 -15.42 -36.35
N GLY A 7 32.83 -15.09 -35.34
CA GLY A 7 32.42 -15.87 -34.19
C GLY A 7 31.00 -15.55 -33.71
N GLN A 8 30.31 -16.60 -33.29
CA GLN A 8 29.20 -16.53 -32.34
C GLN A 8 29.80 -16.59 -30.93
N LYS A 9 29.37 -15.69 -30.07
CA LYS A 9 29.16 -15.93 -28.63
C LYS A 9 28.27 -14.80 -28.11
N GLN A 10 26.96 -14.99 -28.18
CA GLN A 10 26.05 -14.35 -27.24
C GLN A 10 25.75 -15.38 -26.18
N SER A 11 26.23 -15.07 -24.98
CA SER A 11 26.08 -15.84 -23.76
C SER A 11 24.61 -15.82 -23.35
N GLU A 12 23.96 -16.97 -23.41
CA GLU A 12 22.78 -17.22 -22.59
C GLU A 12 23.24 -17.22 -21.13
N HIS A 13 22.74 -16.27 -20.35
CA HIS A 13 22.72 -16.37 -18.89
C HIS A 13 21.43 -15.71 -18.39
N HIS A 14 20.48 -16.59 -18.09
CA HIS A 14 19.60 -16.56 -16.91
C HIS A 14 19.53 -15.23 -16.15
N ASP A 15 18.36 -14.59 -16.20
CA ASP A 15 17.69 -14.24 -14.95
C ASP A 15 16.25 -14.73 -15.04
N ASN A 16 16.01 -15.87 -14.38
CA ASN A 16 14.69 -16.39 -14.07
C ASN A 16 14.16 -15.52 -12.92
N GLY A 17 13.86 -14.26 -13.23
CA GLY A 17 13.10 -13.38 -12.37
C GLY A 17 11.65 -13.80 -12.43
N ASN A 18 11.30 -14.87 -11.73
CA ASN A 18 9.94 -15.15 -11.32
C ASN A 18 9.56 -13.99 -10.36
N HIS A 19 9.29 -12.80 -10.93
CA HIS A 19 8.64 -11.73 -10.21
C HIS A 19 7.29 -12.31 -9.81
N PRO A 20 6.94 -12.39 -8.52
CA PRO A 20 5.56 -12.65 -8.15
C PRO A 20 4.76 -11.48 -8.69
N GLU A 21 4.16 -11.68 -9.86
CA GLU A 21 3.21 -10.78 -10.48
C GLU A 21 2.11 -10.50 -9.45
N GLY A 22 2.10 -9.27 -8.94
CA GLY A 22 0.89 -8.63 -8.42
C GLY A 22 0.24 -9.30 -7.21
N GLU A 23 0.95 -9.43 -6.09
CA GLU A 23 0.23 -9.40 -4.80
C GLU A 23 -0.34 -8.00 -4.61
N ASN A 24 -1.49 -7.74 -5.24
CA ASN A 24 -2.29 -6.55 -5.03
C ASN A 24 -2.50 -6.40 -3.52
N ASN A 25 -2.00 -5.31 -2.94
CA ASN A 25 -2.14 -5.04 -1.53
C ASN A 25 -3.64 -5.01 -1.16
N ARG A 26 -4.14 -6.11 -0.57
CA ARG A 26 -5.55 -6.26 -0.23
C ARG A 26 -5.99 -5.36 0.92
N LEU A 27 -5.05 -4.71 1.61
CA LEU A 27 -5.32 -3.74 2.66
C LEU A 27 -5.37 -2.30 2.12
N LEU A 28 -5.09 -2.09 0.83
CA LEU A 28 -5.28 -0.78 0.19
C LEU A 28 -6.72 -0.24 0.30
N PRO A 29 -7.79 -1.05 0.11
CA PRO A 29 -9.16 -0.58 0.34
C PRO A 29 -9.40 -0.10 1.78
N LEU A 30 -8.79 -0.77 2.78
CA LEU A 30 -8.86 -0.33 4.17
C LEU A 30 -8.13 1.01 4.35
N GLY A 31 -6.92 1.15 3.79
CA GLY A 31 -6.18 2.41 3.81
C GLY A 31 -6.96 3.57 3.17
N LEU A 32 -7.63 3.33 2.04
CA LEU A 32 -8.50 4.31 1.40
C LEU A 32 -9.67 4.71 2.32
N ALA A 33 -10.34 3.73 2.93
CA ALA A 33 -11.45 4.01 3.86
C ALA A 33 -10.98 4.84 5.06
N LEU A 34 -9.82 4.54 5.64
CA LEU A 34 -9.24 5.32 6.74
C LEU A 34 -8.99 6.78 6.34
N VAL A 35 -8.49 7.04 5.13
CA VAL A 35 -8.37 8.41 4.62
C VAL A 35 -9.71 9.11 4.52
N GLU A 36 -10.72 8.46 3.93
CA GLU A 36 -12.04 9.06 3.74
C GLU A 36 -12.73 9.38 5.06
N LEU A 37 -12.62 8.47 6.03
CA LEU A 37 -13.16 8.64 7.38
C LEU A 37 -12.45 9.77 8.14
N SER A 38 -11.11 9.83 8.05
CA SER A 38 -10.32 10.88 8.69
C SER A 38 -10.62 12.26 8.12
N LEU A 39 -10.65 12.40 6.80
CA LEU A 39 -10.78 13.70 6.12
C LEU A 39 -12.22 14.11 5.79
N GLY A 40 -13.19 13.23 6.05
CA GLY A 40 -14.61 13.43 5.75
C GLY A 40 -14.91 13.64 4.26
N LYS A 41 -14.02 13.18 3.36
CA LYS A 41 -14.08 13.43 1.92
C LYS A 41 -13.74 12.18 1.12
N PRO A 42 -14.44 11.90 0.01
CA PRO A 42 -14.09 10.77 -0.85
C PRO A 42 -12.69 10.94 -1.47
N VAL A 43 -11.89 9.87 -1.56
CA VAL A 43 -10.50 9.95 -2.08
C VAL A 43 -10.45 10.50 -3.49
N ARG A 44 -11.46 10.20 -4.33
CA ARG A 44 -11.59 10.75 -5.69
C ARG A 44 -11.59 12.29 -5.74
N THR A 45 -12.00 12.95 -4.66
CA THR A 45 -12.01 14.42 -4.56
C THR A 45 -10.67 14.99 -4.09
N LEU A 46 -9.77 14.12 -3.63
CA LEU A 46 -8.44 14.44 -3.09
C LEU A 46 -7.32 14.10 -4.09
N LEU A 47 -7.67 13.48 -5.23
CA LEU A 47 -6.77 13.25 -6.37
C LEU A 47 -6.31 14.59 -6.93
N ASN A 48 -5.02 14.69 -7.26
CA ASN A 48 -4.52 15.87 -7.95
C ASN A 48 -4.90 15.82 -9.43
N PRO A 49 -5.07 16.98 -10.09
CA PRO A 49 -5.12 17.03 -11.54
C PRO A 49 -3.84 16.40 -12.12
N GLY A 50 -3.97 15.38 -12.98
CA GLY A 50 -2.85 14.66 -13.59
C GLY A 50 -2.52 13.30 -12.97
N ASP A 51 -3.08 12.96 -11.81
CA ASP A 51 -2.89 11.64 -11.18
C ASP A 51 -3.50 10.47 -12.00
N ASP A 52 -4.41 10.79 -12.93
CA ASP A 52 -5.15 9.83 -13.78
C ASP A 52 -4.58 9.72 -15.22
N GLU A 53 -3.47 10.42 -15.53
CA GLU A 53 -2.91 10.47 -16.88
C GLU A 53 -1.96 9.28 -17.13
N GLY A 54 -2.54 8.12 -17.45
CA GLY A 54 -1.84 7.00 -18.09
C GLY A 54 -1.07 6.06 -17.15
N GLU A 55 -1.20 6.22 -15.84
CA GLU A 55 -0.60 5.33 -14.84
C GLU A 55 -1.59 4.27 -14.32
N ASP A 56 -1.06 3.18 -13.76
CA ASP A 56 -1.89 2.15 -13.12
C ASP A 56 -2.71 2.74 -11.96
N ILE A 57 -4.02 2.48 -11.97
CA ILE A 57 -4.99 3.01 -11.01
C ILE A 57 -4.60 2.70 -9.56
N LEU A 58 -4.00 1.54 -9.29
CA LEU A 58 -3.55 1.16 -7.95
C LEU A 58 -2.33 1.98 -7.53
N VAL A 59 -1.38 2.17 -8.44
CA VAL A 59 -0.20 3.01 -8.20
C VAL A 59 -0.61 4.44 -7.89
N THR A 60 -1.54 5.00 -8.68
CA THR A 60 -2.13 6.32 -8.42
C THR A 60 -2.75 6.38 -7.03
N LYS A 61 -3.62 5.42 -6.68
CA LYS A 61 -4.27 5.38 -5.35
C LYS A 61 -3.28 5.29 -4.21
N VAL A 62 -2.26 4.42 -4.31
CA VAL A 62 -1.22 4.28 -3.28
C VAL A 62 -0.45 5.59 -3.12
N ARG A 63 -0.06 6.24 -4.23
CA ARG A 63 0.63 7.54 -4.19
C ARG A 63 -0.24 8.61 -3.53
N THR A 64 -1.50 8.71 -3.94
CA THR A 64 -2.44 9.68 -3.37
C THR A 64 -2.55 9.47 -1.88
N VAL A 65 -2.87 8.24 -1.44
CA VAL A 65 -3.03 7.95 -0.01
C VAL A 65 -1.74 8.20 0.78
N SER A 66 -0.58 7.82 0.23
CA SER A 66 0.74 8.09 0.85
C SER A 66 0.98 9.58 1.10
N ARG A 67 0.57 10.46 0.16
CA ARG A 67 0.65 11.91 0.33
C ARG A 67 -0.31 12.43 1.41
N LEU A 68 -1.47 11.78 1.56
CA LEU A 68 -2.51 12.19 2.51
C LEU A 68 -2.22 11.75 3.95
N VAL A 69 -1.29 10.81 4.19
CA VAL A 69 -0.92 10.32 5.54
C VAL A 69 -0.61 11.47 6.49
N ARG A 70 0.11 12.50 6.04
CA ARG A 70 0.43 13.66 6.88
C ARG A 70 -0.83 14.43 7.31
N MET A 71 -1.82 14.57 6.44
CA MET A 71 -3.08 15.25 6.80
C MET A 71 -3.90 14.39 7.75
N VAL A 72 -3.95 13.07 7.51
CA VAL A 72 -4.60 12.11 8.42
C VAL A 72 -3.97 12.16 9.82
N TYR A 73 -2.65 12.25 9.91
CA TYR A 73 -1.96 12.45 11.20
C TYR A 73 -2.41 13.71 11.92
N MET A 74 -2.53 14.83 11.21
CA MET A 74 -2.94 16.11 11.81
C MET A 74 -4.41 16.10 12.25
N GLU A 75 -5.29 15.42 11.51
CA GLU A 75 -6.73 15.40 11.77
C GLU A 75 -7.14 14.35 12.79
N SER A 76 -6.52 13.16 12.75
CA SER A 76 -6.97 11.98 13.50
C SER A 76 -5.90 11.37 14.42
N GLY A 77 -4.71 11.96 14.49
CA GLY A 77 -3.68 11.59 15.45
C GLY A 77 -2.78 10.43 15.02
N THR A 78 -1.82 10.13 15.90
CA THR A 78 -0.69 9.23 15.62
C THR A 78 -1.12 7.79 15.34
N ASN A 79 -1.93 7.19 16.21
CA ASN A 79 -2.30 5.77 16.08
C ASN A 79 -3.15 5.54 14.81
N TYR A 80 -3.99 6.51 14.44
CA TYR A 80 -4.77 6.47 13.22
C TYR A 80 -3.87 6.53 11.97
N ALA A 81 -2.92 7.45 11.93
CA ALA A 81 -1.96 7.56 10.83
C ALA A 81 -1.03 6.33 10.74
N GLU A 82 -0.65 5.74 11.87
CA GLU A 82 0.15 4.51 11.90
C GLU A 82 -0.63 3.31 11.33
N ALA A 83 -1.91 3.15 11.71
CA ALA A 83 -2.78 2.12 11.15
C ALA A 83 -2.92 2.27 9.62
N LEU A 84 -3.07 3.51 9.13
CA LEU A 84 -3.06 3.81 7.70
C LEU A 84 -1.74 3.42 7.03
N ASN A 85 -0.60 3.80 7.62
CA ASN A 85 0.71 3.48 7.06
C ASN A 85 0.93 1.95 6.97
N ASN A 86 0.50 1.21 8.00
CA ASN A 86 0.55 -0.25 8.02
C ASN A 86 -0.33 -0.89 6.93
N CYS A 87 -1.43 -0.24 6.53
CA CYS A 87 -2.22 -0.68 5.37
C CYS A 87 -1.43 -0.51 4.07
N LEU A 88 -0.71 0.59 3.89
CA LEU A 88 0.01 0.90 2.64
C LEU A 88 1.29 0.07 2.47
N SER A 89 2.02 -0.15 3.55
CA SER A 89 3.28 -0.89 3.54
C SER A 89 3.09 -2.41 3.60
N TRP A 90 1.86 -2.90 3.58
CA TRP A 90 1.59 -4.33 3.68
C TRP A 90 2.07 -5.07 2.43
N SER A 91 2.98 -6.01 2.63
CA SER A 91 3.60 -6.83 1.58
C SER A 91 3.44 -8.34 1.83
N GLY A 92 2.58 -8.74 2.76
CA GLY A 92 2.40 -10.14 3.14
C GLY A 92 1.22 -10.84 2.45
N PRO A 93 1.28 -12.15 2.23
CA PRO A 93 0.14 -12.90 1.71
C PRO A 93 -1.02 -12.86 2.70
N CYS A 94 -2.21 -12.52 2.21
CA CYS A 94 -3.42 -12.46 3.04
C CYS A 94 -4.00 -13.84 3.40
N LEU A 95 -3.32 -14.91 3.01
CA LEU A 95 -3.69 -16.30 3.31
C LEU A 95 -2.79 -16.91 4.40
N GLU A 96 -1.88 -16.12 4.99
CA GLU A 96 -1.10 -16.58 6.12
C GLU A 96 -2.01 -16.87 7.32
N LYS A 97 -1.72 -17.96 8.05
CA LYS A 97 -2.47 -18.37 9.25
C LYS A 97 -2.63 -17.26 10.30
N ASN A 98 -1.74 -16.28 10.31
CA ASN A 98 -1.72 -15.19 11.29
C ASN A 98 -2.10 -13.84 10.68
N PHE A 99 -2.71 -13.82 9.48
CA PHE A 99 -3.10 -12.58 8.81
C PHE A 99 -4.04 -11.74 9.69
N GLU A 100 -5.12 -12.34 10.19
CA GLU A 100 -6.10 -11.66 11.04
C GLU A 100 -5.47 -11.11 12.32
N GLU A 101 -4.59 -11.89 12.95
CA GLU A 101 -3.87 -11.45 14.15
C GLU A 101 -2.95 -10.26 13.86
N LYS A 102 -2.22 -10.28 12.74
CA LYS A 102 -1.37 -9.17 12.31
C LYS A 102 -2.19 -7.92 11.98
N VAL A 103 -3.32 -8.06 11.28
CA VAL A 103 -4.24 -6.94 10.99
C VAL A 103 -4.79 -6.36 12.30
N PHE A 104 -5.29 -7.22 13.19
CA PHE A 104 -5.80 -6.78 14.48
C PHE A 104 -4.73 -6.03 15.28
N LYS A 105 -3.53 -6.60 15.38
CA LYS A 105 -2.42 -6.01 16.15
C LYS A 105 -1.95 -4.68 15.58
N ASN A 106 -1.77 -4.60 14.26
CA ASN A 106 -1.09 -3.46 13.62
C ASN A 106 -2.05 -2.35 13.16
N MET A 107 -3.34 -2.64 13.05
CA MET A 107 -4.34 -1.68 12.52
C MET A 107 -5.46 -1.45 13.53
N VAL A 108 -6.11 -2.52 14.01
CA VAL A 108 -7.31 -2.39 14.84
C VAL A 108 -6.96 -1.97 16.28
N SER A 109 -5.98 -2.62 16.90
CA SER A 109 -5.59 -2.36 18.29
C SER A 109 -5.15 -0.89 18.53
N PRO A 110 -4.33 -0.26 17.66
CA PRO A 110 -4.04 1.17 17.78
C PRO A 110 -5.29 2.05 17.76
N LEU A 111 -6.24 1.78 16.86
CA LEU A 111 -7.50 2.53 16.75
C LEU A 111 -8.38 2.34 18.00
N LEU A 112 -8.43 1.13 18.56
CA LEU A 112 -9.18 0.87 19.80
C LEU A 112 -8.57 1.54 21.02
N LYS A 113 -7.24 1.70 21.09
CA LYS A 113 -6.59 2.44 22.18
C LYS A 113 -7.07 3.90 22.22
N ASP A 114 -7.22 4.51 21.06
CA ASP A 114 -7.75 5.87 20.98
C ASP A 114 -9.23 5.92 21.38
N LEU A 115 -10.02 4.90 21.01
CA LEU A 115 -11.42 4.81 21.44
C LEU A 115 -11.58 4.82 22.96
N VAL A 116 -10.75 4.07 23.69
CA VAL A 116 -10.76 4.07 25.17
C VAL A 116 -10.53 5.48 25.73
N ASN A 117 -9.66 6.27 25.09
CA ASN A 117 -9.40 7.65 25.46
C ASN A 117 -10.62 8.56 25.17
N PHE A 118 -11.35 8.32 24.08
CA PHE A 118 -12.53 9.10 23.71
C PHE A 118 -13.79 8.75 24.52
N GLU A 119 -13.91 7.50 24.98
CA GLU A 119 -15.02 7.05 25.83
C GLU A 119 -14.85 7.48 27.31
N GLY A 120 -13.73 8.13 27.65
CA GLY A 120 -13.46 8.58 29.02
C GLY A 120 -13.26 7.41 30.00
N LEU A 121 -12.84 6.25 29.49
CA LEU A 121 -12.59 5.04 30.27
C LEU A 121 -11.12 4.90 30.70
N ALA A 122 -10.31 5.94 30.46
CA ALA A 122 -8.88 6.02 30.76
C ALA A 122 -8.59 6.49 32.19
#